data_AF-A0A3P1SN02-F1
#
_entry.id   AF-A0A3P1SN02-F1
#
_cell.length_a   1.000
_cell.length_b   1.000
_cell.length_c   1.000
_cell.angle_alpha   90.00
_cell.angle_beta   90.00
_cell.angle_gamma   90.00
#
_symmetry.space_group_name_H-M   'P 1'
#
loop_
_entity.id
_entity.type
_entity.pdbx_description
1 polymer ?
#
loop_
_entity_poly.entity_id
_entity_poly.type
_entity_poly.pdbx_seq_one_letter_code
_entity_poly.pdbx_strand_id
1 'polypeptide(L)'
;MREKTSILTVDSRVACFVMQAVNNSRKTQVQIAKEVGFYRPNVISMIKTGRMKLPVNKVQGFADAVDVDPVELLSLVLEEDQPEVWRALTHILGIEKVATVNTGIGDS
;
A
#
# COMPACT_ATOMS: atom_id res chain seq x y z
N MET A 1 26.96 -21.53 -11.37
CA MET A 1 26.26 -21.32 -10.08
C MET A 1 26.15 -19.82 -9.87
N ARG A 2 24.95 -19.26 -9.70
CA ARG A 2 24.77 -17.83 -9.36
C ARG A 2 24.30 -17.75 -7.91
N GLU A 3 24.99 -16.93 -7.14
CA GLU A 3 24.88 -16.78 -5.70
C GLU A 3 23.49 -16.42 -5.20
N LYS A 4 23.14 -17.02 -4.05
CA LYS A 4 21.98 -16.70 -3.24
C LYS A 4 22.28 -15.47 -2.41
N THR A 5 22.05 -14.28 -2.96
CA THR A 5 22.07 -13.04 -2.17
C THR A 5 20.65 -12.69 -1.76
N SER A 6 20.26 -13.18 -0.58
CA SER A 6 19.13 -12.68 0.19
C SER A 6 19.45 -11.28 0.70
N ILE A 7 18.84 -10.25 0.10
CA ILE A 7 18.59 -8.97 0.74
C ILE A 7 17.17 -8.58 0.32
N LEU A 8 16.20 -8.69 1.22
CA LEU A 8 14.85 -8.13 1.03
C LEU A 8 14.94 -6.63 1.36
N THR A 9 15.52 -5.83 0.46
CA THR A 9 15.27 -4.39 0.46
C THR A 9 13.86 -4.22 -0.09
N VAL A 10 12.92 -3.77 0.75
CA VAL A 10 11.63 -3.32 0.25
C VAL A 10 11.88 -1.94 -0.39
N ASP A 11 12.37 -1.90 -1.63
CA ASP A 11 12.63 -0.67 -2.40
C ASP A 11 11.34 0.05 -2.85
N SER A 12 10.20 -0.34 -2.28
CA SER A 12 8.87 0.21 -2.56
C SER A 12 8.26 0.73 -1.26
N ARG A 13 8.02 2.04 -1.20
CA ARG A 13 7.33 2.67 -0.08
C ARG A 13 5.90 2.12 0.02
N VAL A 14 5.26 1.85 -1.12
CA VAL A 14 3.95 1.19 -1.18
C VAL A 14 3.99 -0.20 -0.54
N ALA A 15 4.97 -1.04 -0.89
CA ALA A 15 5.09 -2.39 -0.33
C ALA A 15 5.35 -2.36 1.18
N CYS A 16 6.15 -1.41 1.66
CA CYS A 16 6.39 -1.21 3.10
C CYS A 16 5.11 -0.80 3.83
N PHE A 17 4.38 0.18 3.30
CA PHE A 17 3.09 0.62 3.85
C PHE A 17 2.09 -0.53 3.89
N VAL A 18 1.92 -1.25 2.77
CA VAL A 18 1.03 -2.42 2.68
C VAL A 18 1.44 -3.51 3.68
N MET A 19 2.74 -3.75 3.85
CA MET A 19 3.24 -4.70 4.84
C MET A 19 2.83 -4.30 6.26
N GLN A 20 3.02 -3.03 6.63
CA GLN A 20 2.65 -2.52 7.94
C GLN A 20 1.13 -2.59 8.16
N ALA A 21 0.33 -2.11 7.21
CA ALA A 21 -1.13 -2.12 7.31
C ALA A 21 -1.69 -3.54 7.43
N VAL A 22 -1.17 -4.49 6.65
CA VAL A 22 -1.56 -5.90 6.77
C VAL A 22 -1.16 -6.51 8.12
N ASN A 23 0.00 -6.16 8.65
CA ASN A 23 0.46 -6.68 9.94
C ASN A 23 -0.31 -6.08 11.13
N ASN A 24 -0.79 -4.84 11.00
CA ASN A 24 -1.61 -4.16 12.01
C ASN A 24 -3.09 -4.57 11.96
N SER A 25 -3.55 -5.09 10.81
CA SER A 25 -4.90 -5.62 10.67
C SER A 25 -5.10 -6.91 11.48
N ARG A 26 -6.31 -7.10 12.01
CA ARG A 26 -6.73 -8.37 12.64
C ARG A 26 -7.09 -9.46 11.63
N LYS A 27 -7.00 -9.17 10.33
CA LYS A 27 -7.38 -10.07 9.24
C LYS A 27 -6.17 -10.81 8.68
N THR A 28 -6.38 -12.05 8.27
CA THR A 28 -5.37 -12.82 7.51
C THR A 28 -5.21 -12.27 6.10
N GLN A 29 -4.05 -12.51 5.48
CA GLN A 29 -3.79 -12.13 4.08
C GLN A 29 -4.84 -12.71 3.12
N VAL A 30 -5.36 -13.91 3.39
CA VAL A 30 -6.39 -14.57 2.57
C VAL A 30 -7.74 -13.87 2.70
N GLN A 31 -8.12 -13.45 3.91
CA GLN A 31 -9.35 -12.67 4.13
C GLN A 31 -9.28 -11.33 3.41
N ILE A 32 -8.17 -10.60 3.58
CA ILE A 32 -7.92 -9.33 2.88
C ILE A 32 -7.99 -9.55 1.36
N ALA A 33 -7.32 -10.57 0.83
CA ALA A 33 -7.35 -10.87 -0.60
C ALA A 33 -8.78 -11.08 -1.13
N LYS A 34 -9.59 -11.82 -0.39
CA LYS A 34 -10.98 -12.12 -0.73
C LYS A 34 -11.85 -10.87 -0.71
N GLU A 35 -11.73 -10.04 0.33
CA GLU A 35 -12.49 -8.79 0.49
C GLU A 35 -12.19 -7.78 -0.63
N VAL A 36 -10.91 -7.65 -1.00
CA VAL A 36 -10.48 -6.78 -2.12
C VAL A 36 -10.89 -7.35 -3.49
N GLY A 37 -11.29 -8.62 -3.54
CA GLY A 37 -11.66 -9.32 -4.77
C GLY A 37 -10.44 -9.68 -5.62
N PHE A 38 -9.34 -10.09 -5.00
CA PHE A 38 -8.22 -10.73 -5.69
C PHE A 38 -8.52 -12.21 -5.93
N TYR A 39 -8.31 -12.67 -7.16
CA TYR A 39 -8.55 -14.08 -7.52
C TYR A 39 -7.62 -15.06 -6.80
N ARG A 40 -6.34 -14.66 -6.60
CA ARG A 40 -5.33 -15.52 -5.97
C ARG A 40 -5.05 -15.08 -4.52
N PRO A 41 -4.96 -16.01 -3.57
CA PRO A 41 -4.70 -15.69 -2.17
C PRO A 41 -3.29 -15.15 -1.90
N ASN A 42 -2.33 -15.43 -2.78
CA ASN A 42 -0.94 -15.00 -2.62
C ASN A 42 -0.66 -13.57 -3.11
N VAL A 43 -1.65 -12.85 -3.64
CA VAL A 43 -1.48 -11.49 -4.17
C VAL A 43 -0.98 -10.54 -3.08
N ILE A 44 -1.53 -10.61 -1.87
CA ILE A 44 -1.11 -9.75 -0.76
C ILE A 44 0.37 -9.96 -0.42
N SER A 45 0.84 -11.20 -0.38
CA SER A 45 2.26 -11.52 -0.16
C SER A 45 3.16 -10.96 -1.27
N MET A 46 2.72 -11.04 -2.53
CA MET A 46 3.47 -10.47 -3.65
C MET A 46 3.55 -8.94 -3.57
N ILE A 47 2.48 -8.28 -3.12
CA ILE A 47 2.47 -6.82 -2.93
C ILE A 47 3.38 -6.41 -1.75
N LYS A 48 3.27 -7.10 -0.60
CA LYS A 48 4.14 -6.86 0.57
C LYS A 48 5.63 -6.99 0.27
N THR A 49 5.98 -7.87 -0.68
CA THR A 49 7.36 -8.12 -1.07
C THR A 49 7.81 -7.30 -2.27
N GLY A 50 6.99 -6.38 -2.78
CA GLY A 50 7.29 -5.54 -3.94
C GLY A 50 7.33 -6.30 -5.28
N ARG A 51 6.98 -7.59 -5.31
CA ARG A 51 6.93 -8.40 -6.54
C ARG A 51 5.74 -8.05 -7.44
N MET A 52 4.74 -7.38 -6.88
CA MET A 52 3.56 -6.91 -7.60
C MET A 52 3.16 -5.53 -7.06
N LYS A 53 2.82 -4.61 -7.95
CA LYS A 53 2.28 -3.30 -7.55
C LYS A 53 0.82 -3.45 -7.11
N LEU A 54 0.38 -2.64 -6.14
CA LEU A 54 -1.04 -2.53 -5.79
C LEU A 54 -1.78 -1.83 -6.95
N PRO A 55 -2.76 -2.47 -7.60
CA PRO A 55 -3.49 -1.83 -8.69
C PRO A 55 -4.32 -0.64 -8.18
N VAL A 56 -4.27 0.50 -8.89
CA VAL A 56 -5.00 1.73 -8.52
C VAL A 56 -6.50 1.48 -8.31
N ASN A 57 -7.13 0.66 -9.17
CA ASN A 57 -8.55 0.29 -9.05
C ASN A 57 -8.88 -0.61 -7.85
N LYS A 58 -7.87 -1.11 -7.12
CA LYS A 58 -8.01 -1.92 -5.91
C LYS A 58 -7.61 -1.16 -4.64
N VAL A 59 -7.17 0.09 -4.76
CA VAL A 59 -6.75 0.91 -3.61
C VAL A 59 -7.88 1.07 -2.60
N GLN A 60 -9.07 1.49 -3.04
CA GLN A 60 -10.22 1.68 -2.14
C GLN A 60 -10.56 0.40 -1.37
N GLY A 61 -10.77 -0.71 -2.10
CA GLY A 61 -11.12 -1.98 -1.47
C GLY A 61 -10.04 -2.50 -0.53
N PHE A 62 -8.76 -2.25 -0.85
CA PHE A 62 -7.66 -2.58 0.05
C PHE A 62 -7.72 -1.71 1.31
N ALA A 63 -7.89 -0.40 1.15
CA ALA A 63 -7.96 0.54 2.26
C ALA A 63 -9.08 0.18 3.24
N ASP A 64 -10.28 -0.11 2.74
CA ASP A 64 -11.42 -0.56 3.52
C ASP A 64 -11.14 -1.90 4.23
N ALA A 65 -10.41 -2.81 3.57
CA ALA A 65 -10.11 -4.12 4.14
C ALA A 65 -9.14 -4.02 5.34
N VAL A 66 -8.20 -3.08 5.33
CA VAL A 66 -7.19 -2.92 6.40
C VAL A 66 -7.41 -1.70 7.30
N ASP A 67 -8.50 -0.95 7.10
CA ASP A 67 -8.87 0.24 7.87
C ASP A 67 -7.78 1.34 7.84
N VAL A 68 -7.38 1.72 6.63
CA VAL A 68 -6.45 2.85 6.39
C VAL A 68 -7.10 3.90 5.50
N ASP A 69 -6.58 5.12 5.52
CA ASP A 69 -7.10 6.19 4.66
C ASP A 69 -6.84 5.87 3.17
N PRO A 70 -7.88 5.74 2.33
CA PRO A 70 -7.72 5.50 0.90
C PRO A 70 -7.00 6.64 0.17
N VAL A 71 -7.10 7.89 0.63
CA VAL A 71 -6.42 9.03 0.02
C VAL A 71 -4.91 8.93 0.25
N GLU A 72 -4.49 8.60 1.47
CA GLU A 72 -3.07 8.39 1.80
C GLU A 72 -2.48 7.26 0.94
N LEU A 73 -3.17 6.12 0.88
CA LEU A 73 -2.72 4.97 0.10
C LEU A 73 -2.68 5.27 -1.40
N LEU A 74 -3.70 5.94 -1.94
CA LEU A 74 -3.76 6.31 -3.36
C LEU A 74 -2.62 7.27 -3.73
N SER A 75 -2.37 8.28 -2.89
CA SER A 75 -1.29 9.23 -3.06
C SER A 75 0.05 8.51 -3.14
N LEU A 76 0.30 7.58 -2.21
CA LEU A 76 1.54 6.80 -2.18
C LEU A 76 1.70 5.90 -3.42
N VAL A 77 0.63 5.25 -3.86
CA VAL A 77 0.63 4.39 -5.06
C VAL A 77 0.94 5.20 -6.32
N LEU A 78 0.30 6.36 -6.49
CA LEU A 78 0.51 7.21 -7.66
C LEU A 78 1.88 7.89 -7.64
N GLU A 79 2.38 8.34 -6.49
CA GLU A 79 3.73 8.90 -6.37
C GLU A 79 4.82 7.93 -6.79
N GLU A 80 4.64 6.64 -6.51
CA GLU A 80 5.64 5.60 -6.82
C GLU A 80 5.50 5.05 -8.24
N ASP A 81 4.28 4.86 -8.74
CA ASP A 81 4.03 4.25 -10.05
C ASP A 81 3.91 5.27 -11.19
N GLN A 82 3.25 6.41 -10.94
CA GLN A 82 2.84 7.39 -11.95
C GLN A 82 2.98 8.84 -11.44
N PRO A 83 4.21 9.30 -11.18
CA PRO A 83 4.46 10.60 -10.56
C PRO A 83 3.99 11.78 -11.42
N GLU A 84 3.91 11.65 -12.76
CA GLU A 84 3.28 12.68 -13.61
C GLU A 84 1.77 12.79 -13.36
N VAL A 85 1.07 11.66 -13.20
CA VAL A 85 -0.37 11.63 -12.95
C VAL A 85 -0.68 12.24 -11.60
N TRP A 86 0.09 11.88 -10.56
CA TRP A 86 -0.05 12.50 -9.24
C TRP A 86 0.13 14.02 -9.31
N ARG A 87 1.21 14.50 -9.97
CA ARG A 87 1.46 15.94 -10.15
C ARG A 87 0.33 16.66 -10.90
N ALA A 88 -0.24 16.02 -11.93
CA ALA A 88 -1.37 16.58 -12.66
C ALA A 88 -2.61 16.68 -11.77
N LEU A 89 -2.91 15.65 -10.98
CA LEU A 89 -4.04 15.65 -10.05
C LEU A 89 -3.90 16.74 -8.97
N THR A 90 -2.73 16.84 -8.34
CA THR A 90 -2.50 17.86 -7.31
C THR A 90 -2.53 19.28 -7.88
N HIS A 91 -2.02 19.49 -9.10
CA HIS A 91 -2.03 20.80 -9.75
C HIS A 91 -3.41 21.23 -10.27
N ILE A 92 -4.14 20.32 -10.93
CA ILE A 92 -5.40 20.63 -11.62
C ILE A 92 -6.57 20.62 -10.64
N LEU A 93 -6.61 19.63 -9.74
CA LEU A 93 -7.74 19.43 -8.83
C LEU A 93 -7.49 20.05 -7.45
N GLY A 94 -6.29 20.56 -7.17
CA GLY A 94 -5.95 21.15 -5.87
C GLY A 94 -5.94 20.11 -4.74
N ILE A 95 -5.65 18.85 -5.05
CA ILE A 95 -5.55 17.78 -4.04
C ILE A 95 -4.25 17.99 -3.28
N GLU A 96 -4.34 18.32 -1.99
CA GLU A 96 -3.20 18.31 -1.09
C GLU A 96 -3.13 16.98 -0.34
N LYS A 97 -1.92 16.46 -0.16
CA LYS A 97 -1.69 15.25 0.64
C LYS A 97 -2.14 15.53 2.06
N VAL A 98 -3.01 14.68 2.61
CA VAL A 98 -3.36 14.73 4.03
C VAL A 98 -2.08 14.51 4.83
N ALA A 99 -1.66 15.51 5.59
CA ALA A 99 -0.52 15.38 6.49
C ALA A 99 -0.85 14.27 7.49
N THR A 100 -0.03 13.23 7.53
CA THR A 100 -0.14 12.16 8.52
C THR A 100 -0.10 12.83 9.90
N VAL A 101 -1.25 12.90 10.58
CA VAL A 101 -1.27 13.18 12.01
C VAL A 101 -0.54 12.01 12.64
N ASN A 102 0.70 12.25 13.06
CA ASN A 102 1.37 11.41 14.01
C ASN A 102 0.57 11.54 15.32
N THR A 103 -0.52 10.78 15.46
CA THR A 103 -1.06 10.49 16.79
C THR A 103 -0.02 9.60 17.45
N GLY A 104 0.99 10.27 18.02
CA GLY A 104 1.85 9.67 19.02
C GLY A 104 0.92 9.14 20.09
N ILE A 105 0.78 7.81 20.11
CA ILE A 105 0.37 7.10 21.30
C ILE A 105 1.55 7.30 22.24
N GLY A 106 1.50 8.42 22.99
CA GLY A 106 2.29 8.61 24.18
C GLY A 106 1.79 7.59 25.19
N ASP A 107 2.54 6.50 25.28
CA ASP A 107 2.97 5.84 26.51
C ASP A 107 2.20 6.33 27.76
N SER A 108 1.23 5.52 28.18
CA SER A 108 0.69 5.55 29.55
C SER A 108 1.60 4.77 30.49
#